data_AF-A0A5E7RH75-F1
#
_entry.id   AF-A0A5E7RH75-F1
#
_cell.length_a   1.000
_cell.length_b   1.000
_cell.length_c   1.000
_cell.angle_alpha   90.00
_cell.angle_beta   90.00
_cell.angle_gamma   90.00
#
_symmetry.space_group_name_H-M   'P 1'
#
loop_
_entity.id
_entity.type
_entity.pdbx_description
1 polymer ?
#
loop_
_entity_poly.entity_id
_entity_poly.type
_entity_poly.pdbx_seq_one_letter_code
_entity_poly.pdbx_strand_id
1 'polypeptide(L)'
;MERTSFEFALCGVWARFKQSDQNQVILEDIESWAVAKGLAVSKVERKEVGRFGKTDCVVIHTDHGSACFPVESENNQLNWNKRNDAYLKTAETWAKLEWFSPFWVCRKDVTTILADCEHRPAEDAIKLFNYHTSTIYTLSYEAVCIEQIMGGSPCLADIRPLAREAYLAFYAGYKSASIAALIPAIEGAISAMLPKETHSLPTMERVNRAIAGAINTAAELHFEGMWIPSTYKTTAYLFGLDEMVFAFETFRRWLQDSFFQNSDAYKGAARLNRHHFAHGLSPEWQQANLSRLIVAIATIGLVESWYHQNSSTSVFFPTVNKESTLLWEQALLHGTAQMVIKLLEEKQYRQNGLLVPKLPTDDGSTLRKALLMDECIADLVRPLRNAGWAVEFIDDSSDLYLKVKATSGTCSFNVALLHSCGSDNSLYKELEKDCAAILYRGGPYLQEYFARDVKIHVGPVTGWQPPATVSHDEEDLGT
;
A
#
# COMPACT_ATOMS: atom_id res chain seq x y z
N MET A 1 -2.12 41.33 6.98
CA MET A 1 -1.01 41.34 7.95
C MET A 1 -0.12 42.51 7.59
N GLU A 2 -0.06 43.54 8.44
CA GLU A 2 0.90 44.64 8.27
C GLU A 2 2.30 44.05 8.36
N ARG A 3 3.11 44.20 7.30
CA ARG A 3 4.52 43.80 7.34
C ARG A 3 5.22 44.64 8.40
N THR A 4 5.93 43.99 9.31
CA THR A 4 6.67 44.70 10.36
C THR A 4 7.73 45.60 9.73
N SER A 5 8.08 46.71 10.40
CA SER A 5 9.15 47.60 9.92
C SER A 5 10.47 46.85 9.65
N PHE A 6 10.71 45.77 10.38
CA PHE A 6 11.83 44.84 10.19
C PHE A 6 11.78 44.12 8.84
N GLU A 7 10.64 43.53 8.47
CA GLU A 7 10.50 42.85 7.17
C GLU A 7 10.66 43.80 5.98
N PHE A 8 10.17 45.05 6.10
CA PHE A 8 10.37 46.06 5.06
C PHE A 8 11.85 46.41 4.86
N ALA A 9 12.62 46.54 5.96
CA ALA A 9 14.05 46.75 5.89
C ALA A 9 14.74 45.58 5.17
N LEU A 10 14.45 44.34 5.55
CA LEU A 10 15.00 43.14 4.91
C LEU A 10 14.64 43.04 3.42
N CYS A 11 13.40 43.34 3.04
CA CYS A 11 12.99 43.41 1.63
C CYS A 11 13.81 44.43 0.84
N GLY A 12 14.12 45.57 1.45
CA GLY A 12 14.94 46.62 0.85
C GLY A 12 16.40 46.19 0.64
N VAL A 13 17.00 45.50 1.62
CA VAL A 13 18.36 44.97 1.47
C VAL A 13 18.39 43.84 0.44
N TRP A 14 17.41 42.94 0.46
CA TRP A 14 17.27 41.87 -0.53
C TRP A 14 17.17 42.42 -1.96
N ALA A 15 16.34 43.45 -2.18
CA ALA A 15 16.19 44.05 -3.51
C ALA A 15 17.51 44.62 -4.05
N ARG A 16 18.34 45.19 -3.16
CA ARG A 16 19.67 45.69 -3.51
C ARG A 16 20.66 44.56 -3.77
N PHE A 17 20.68 43.54 -2.91
CA PHE A 17 21.52 42.35 -3.09
C PHE A 17 21.20 41.63 -4.41
N LYS A 18 19.92 41.51 -4.76
CA LYS A 18 19.49 40.89 -6.02
C LYS A 18 20.05 41.60 -7.26
N GLN A 19 20.21 42.92 -7.20
CA GLN A 19 20.76 43.74 -8.31
C GLN A 19 22.29 43.80 -8.34
N SER A 20 22.96 43.33 -7.29
CA SER A 20 24.42 43.28 -7.21
C SER A 20 24.99 42.07 -7.95
N ASP A 21 26.29 42.08 -8.24
CA ASP A 21 27.00 40.86 -8.64
C ASP A 21 27.17 39.96 -7.42
N GLN A 22 26.23 39.02 -7.25
CA GLN A 22 26.16 38.15 -6.08
C GLN A 22 27.36 37.19 -5.96
N ASN A 23 28.12 36.99 -7.03
CA ASN A 23 29.34 36.16 -6.99
C ASN A 23 30.54 36.92 -6.42
N GLN A 24 30.54 38.25 -6.53
CA GLN A 24 31.65 39.12 -6.13
C GLN A 24 31.30 40.03 -4.96
N VAL A 25 30.07 39.96 -4.44
CA VAL A 25 29.63 40.81 -3.35
C VAL A 25 30.49 40.58 -2.11
N ILE A 26 30.93 41.69 -1.51
CA ILE A 26 31.70 41.73 -0.28
C ILE A 26 30.71 41.74 0.89
N LEU A 27 30.95 40.93 1.93
CA LEU A 27 30.00 40.79 3.04
C LEU A 27 29.82 42.10 3.83
N GLU A 28 30.88 42.89 3.93
CA GLU A 28 30.90 44.23 4.53
C GLU A 28 29.97 45.20 3.79
N ASP A 29 29.80 45.06 2.47
CA ASP A 29 28.84 45.87 1.73
C ASP A 29 27.41 45.54 2.16
N ILE A 30 27.07 44.26 2.28
CA ILE A 30 25.75 43.81 2.74
C ILE A 30 25.47 44.31 4.16
N GLU A 31 26.45 44.21 5.06
CA GLU A 31 26.35 44.74 6.42
C GLU A 31 26.03 46.24 6.39
N SER A 32 26.78 47.01 5.59
CA SER A 32 26.56 48.46 5.45
C SER A 32 25.15 48.80 4.94
N TRP A 33 24.61 48.00 4.02
CA TRP A 33 23.27 48.20 3.46
C TRP A 33 22.18 47.91 4.50
N ALA A 34 22.37 46.87 5.32
CA ALA A 34 21.46 46.52 6.39
C ALA A 34 21.46 47.58 7.51
N VAL A 35 22.64 48.05 7.94
CA VAL A 35 22.76 49.14 8.92
C VAL A 35 22.13 50.43 8.39
N ALA A 36 22.33 50.78 7.11
CA ALA A 36 21.70 51.94 6.49
C ALA A 36 20.15 51.85 6.41
N LYS A 37 19.58 50.64 6.52
CA LYS A 37 18.14 50.40 6.62
C LYS A 37 17.64 50.33 8.06
N GLY A 38 18.48 50.64 9.05
CA GLY A 38 18.13 50.67 10.47
C GLY A 38 18.15 49.31 11.15
N LEU A 39 18.81 48.30 10.57
CA LEU A 39 18.97 46.99 11.19
C LEU A 39 20.22 46.97 12.07
N ALA A 40 20.10 46.47 13.31
CA ALA A 40 21.24 46.20 14.17
C ALA A 40 21.88 44.85 13.79
N VAL A 41 22.90 44.89 12.94
CA VAL A 41 23.58 43.69 12.44
C VAL A 41 24.64 43.23 13.44
N SER A 42 24.62 41.96 13.81
CA SER A 42 25.62 41.33 14.68
C SER A 42 26.67 40.54 13.90
N LYS A 43 26.28 39.95 12.76
CA LYS A 43 27.15 39.16 11.89
C LYS A 43 26.55 39.02 10.50
N VAL A 44 27.39 39.04 9.47
CA VAL A 44 27.04 38.61 8.11
C VAL A 44 27.98 37.48 7.70
N GLU A 45 27.43 36.37 7.20
CA GLU A 45 28.22 35.25 6.72
C GLU A 45 27.63 34.58 5.49
N ARG A 46 28.46 33.94 4.67
CA ARG A 46 27.99 33.06 3.59
C ARG A 46 27.94 31.62 4.10
N LYS A 47 26.78 30.99 4.02
CA LYS A 47 26.59 29.58 4.39
C LYS A 47 25.54 28.91 3.53
N GLU A 48 25.66 27.59 3.39
CA GLU A 48 24.62 26.76 2.80
C GLU A 48 23.51 26.49 3.83
N VAL A 49 22.26 26.80 3.48
CA VAL A 49 21.07 26.65 4.35
C VAL A 49 20.09 25.66 3.74
N GLY A 50 19.56 24.75 4.56
CA GLY A 50 18.61 23.74 4.13
C GLY A 50 18.76 22.44 4.91
N ARG A 51 17.64 21.81 5.30
CA ARG A 51 17.67 20.55 6.07
C ARG A 51 18.15 19.35 5.25
N PHE A 52 17.86 19.35 3.95
CA PHE A 52 18.19 18.26 3.02
C PHE A 52 19.01 18.81 1.85
N GLY A 53 18.34 19.24 0.78
CA GLY A 53 18.96 20.06 -0.26
C GLY A 53 19.28 21.43 0.31
N LYS A 54 20.52 21.88 0.14
CA LYS A 54 20.95 23.18 0.62
C LYS A 54 20.94 24.24 -0.49
N THR A 55 20.72 25.46 -0.06
CA THR A 55 20.80 26.69 -0.86
C THR A 55 21.93 27.56 -0.32
N ASP A 56 22.85 27.94 -1.18
CA ASP A 56 23.90 28.91 -0.86
C ASP A 56 23.25 30.28 -0.57
N CYS A 57 23.49 30.81 0.62
CA CYS A 57 22.93 32.06 1.10
C CYS A 57 24.02 32.96 1.67
N VAL A 58 23.80 34.27 1.57
CA VAL A 58 24.35 35.21 2.56
C VAL A 58 23.34 35.37 3.68
N VAL A 59 23.77 35.10 4.91
CA VAL A 59 22.95 35.17 6.11
C VAL A 59 23.31 36.40 6.93
N ILE A 60 22.30 37.19 7.25
CA ILE A 60 22.41 38.39 8.08
C ILE A 60 21.79 38.07 9.43
N HIS A 61 22.57 38.20 10.50
CA HIS A 61 22.11 38.06 11.87
C HIS A 61 21.83 39.45 12.46
N THR A 62 20.64 39.63 13.02
CA THR A 62 20.22 40.84 13.73
C THR A 62 19.70 40.49 15.11
N ASP A 63 19.45 41.50 15.94
CA ASP A 63 18.80 41.39 17.24
C ASP A 63 17.34 40.89 17.17
N HIS A 64 16.63 41.19 16.08
CA HIS A 64 15.26 40.78 15.83
C HIS A 64 15.10 39.43 15.10
N GLY A 65 16.19 38.79 14.69
CA GLY A 65 16.16 37.52 13.95
C GLY A 65 17.26 37.40 12.92
N SER A 66 17.22 36.36 12.09
CA SER A 66 18.19 36.19 11.00
C SER A 66 17.49 36.10 9.65
N ALA A 67 18.18 36.50 8.59
CA ALA A 67 17.69 36.50 7.23
C ALA A 67 18.64 35.77 6.28
N CYS A 68 18.12 34.90 5.42
CA CYS A 68 18.85 34.18 4.37
C CYS A 68 18.59 34.85 3.03
N PHE A 69 19.65 35.32 2.37
CA PHE A 69 19.59 35.88 1.02
C PHE A 69 20.21 34.88 0.04
N PRO A 70 19.40 34.12 -0.72
CA PRO A 70 19.90 33.11 -1.64
C PRO A 70 20.75 33.70 -2.75
N VAL A 71 21.84 33.01 -3.08
CA VAL A 71 22.76 33.37 -4.17
C VAL A 71 22.28 32.73 -5.48
N GLU A 72 21.83 33.57 -6.41
CA GLU A 72 21.36 33.24 -7.77
C GLU A 72 22.55 33.16 -8.75
N SER A 73 23.48 32.22 -8.53
CA SER A 73 24.56 31.92 -9.50
C SER A 73 24.10 30.92 -10.58
N GLU A 74 24.70 30.96 -11.77
CA GLU A 74 24.41 30.00 -12.85
C GLU A 74 24.59 28.54 -12.41
N ASN A 75 25.63 28.27 -11.62
CA ASN A 75 25.90 26.93 -11.09
C ASN A 75 24.82 26.48 -10.09
N ASN A 76 24.37 27.39 -9.21
CA ASN A 76 23.29 27.09 -8.26
C ASN A 76 21.98 26.79 -8.99
N GLN A 77 21.67 27.56 -10.04
CA GLN A 77 20.48 27.34 -10.85
C GLN A 77 20.55 26.01 -11.61
N LEU A 78 21.70 25.66 -12.19
CA LEU A 78 21.90 24.38 -12.86
C LEU A 78 21.73 23.19 -11.90
N ASN A 79 22.31 23.28 -10.70
CA ASN A 79 22.19 22.25 -9.68
C ASN A 79 20.75 22.10 -9.18
N TRP A 80 20.05 23.22 -8.97
CA TRP A 80 18.64 23.22 -8.60
C TRP A 80 17.77 22.58 -9.69
N ASN A 81 17.94 22.98 -10.96
CA ASN A 81 17.20 22.41 -12.10
C ASN A 81 17.40 20.89 -12.17
N LYS A 82 18.66 20.42 -12.15
CA LYS A 82 18.99 18.99 -12.20
C LYS A 82 18.31 18.19 -11.08
N ARG A 83 18.29 18.75 -9.86
CA ARG A 83 17.65 18.09 -8.72
C ARG A 83 16.13 18.10 -8.85
N ASN A 84 15.55 19.24 -9.23
CA ASN A 84 14.12 19.38 -9.44
C ASN A 84 13.60 18.39 -10.50
N ASP A 85 14.31 18.25 -11.62
CA ASP A 85 13.95 17.31 -12.69
C ASP A 85 13.96 15.85 -12.20
N ALA A 86 14.94 15.47 -11.38
CA ALA A 86 15.01 14.12 -10.80
C ALA A 86 13.82 13.82 -9.87
N TYR A 87 13.41 14.81 -9.06
CA TYR A 87 12.26 14.68 -8.17
C TYR A 87 10.93 14.69 -8.93
N LEU A 88 10.80 15.47 -10.01
CA LEU A 88 9.64 15.43 -10.90
C LEU A 88 9.47 14.04 -11.51
N LYS A 89 10.54 13.44 -12.04
CA LYS A 89 10.52 12.07 -12.56
C LYS A 89 10.13 11.03 -11.49
N THR A 90 10.60 11.23 -10.26
CA THR A 90 10.22 10.38 -9.11
C THR A 90 8.72 10.52 -8.81
N ALA A 91 8.19 11.74 -8.82
CA ALA A 91 6.77 12.00 -8.59
C ALA A 91 5.87 11.44 -9.70
N GLU A 92 6.32 11.47 -10.96
CA GLU A 92 5.61 10.82 -12.07
C GLU A 92 5.50 9.31 -11.87
N THR A 93 6.57 8.69 -11.35
CA THR A 93 6.54 7.26 -11.02
C THR A 93 5.55 6.97 -9.89
N TRP A 94 5.52 7.80 -8.85
CA TRP A 94 4.51 7.68 -7.78
C TRP A 94 3.08 7.87 -8.29
N ALA A 95 2.84 8.86 -9.14
CA ALA A 95 1.54 9.09 -9.76
C ALA A 95 1.08 7.88 -10.59
N LYS A 96 1.99 7.24 -11.33
CA LYS A 96 1.70 6.00 -12.07
C LYS A 96 1.30 4.83 -11.17
N LEU A 97 1.84 4.77 -9.96
CA LEU A 97 1.50 3.74 -8.96
C LEU A 97 0.19 4.07 -8.22
N GLU A 98 -0.40 5.24 -8.49
CA GLU A 98 -1.49 5.85 -7.74
C GLU A 98 -1.22 5.81 -6.25
N TRP A 99 -0.02 6.31 -5.93
CA TRP A 99 0.49 6.39 -4.58
C TRP A 99 1.33 7.66 -4.42
N PHE A 100 1.86 7.86 -3.22
CA PHE A 100 2.67 9.02 -2.86
C PHE A 100 3.96 8.57 -2.19
N SER A 101 4.91 9.50 -2.03
CA SER A 101 6.17 9.19 -1.35
C SER A 101 5.93 8.86 0.12
N PRO A 102 6.16 7.61 0.57
CA PRO A 102 5.81 7.19 1.92
C PRO A 102 6.80 7.73 2.97
N PHE A 103 6.30 8.04 4.18
CA PHE A 103 7.11 8.58 5.28
C PHE A 103 7.89 7.51 6.07
N TRP A 104 7.29 6.34 6.24
CA TRP A 104 7.79 5.31 7.17
C TRP A 104 8.31 4.05 6.47
N VAL A 105 8.67 4.19 5.20
CA VAL A 105 9.28 3.10 4.41
C VAL A 105 10.75 3.44 4.19
N CYS A 106 11.62 2.45 4.37
CA CYS A 106 13.04 2.72 4.26
C CYS A 106 13.43 3.09 2.82
N ARG A 107 14.46 3.94 2.69
CA ARG A 107 14.91 4.44 1.37
C ARG A 107 15.29 3.31 0.40
N LYS A 108 15.84 2.21 0.92
CA LYS A 108 16.20 1.04 0.10
C LYS A 108 14.96 0.45 -0.58
N ASP A 109 13.88 0.26 0.18
CA ASP A 109 12.64 -0.31 -0.34
C ASP A 109 11.95 0.65 -1.31
N VAL A 110 11.92 1.95 -0.98
CA VAL A 110 11.43 3.00 -1.89
C VAL A 110 12.19 2.97 -3.22
N THR A 111 13.52 2.92 -3.17
CA THR A 111 14.36 2.90 -4.38
C THR A 111 14.10 1.63 -5.20
N THR A 112 13.91 0.49 -4.54
CA THR A 112 13.61 -0.79 -5.20
C THR A 112 12.26 -0.75 -5.90
N ILE A 113 11.21 -0.27 -5.21
CA ILE A 113 9.87 -0.09 -5.79
C ILE A 113 9.94 0.81 -7.03
N LEU A 114 10.56 1.98 -6.91
CA LEU A 114 10.63 2.93 -8.01
C LEU A 114 11.38 2.35 -9.21
N ALA A 115 12.53 1.70 -8.99
CA ALA A 115 13.33 1.10 -10.05
C ALA A 115 12.57 -0.02 -10.81
N ASP A 116 11.86 -0.89 -10.08
CA ASP A 116 11.10 -1.99 -10.69
C ASP A 116 9.90 -1.50 -11.50
N CYS A 117 9.33 -0.36 -11.11
CA CYS A 117 8.12 0.19 -11.70
C CYS A 117 8.39 1.22 -12.81
N GLU A 118 9.52 1.91 -12.83
CA GLU A 118 9.80 3.10 -13.66
C GLU A 118 9.47 2.91 -15.15
N HIS A 119 9.95 1.81 -15.76
CA HIS A 119 9.81 1.56 -17.20
C HIS A 119 8.65 0.62 -17.57
N ARG A 120 7.74 0.36 -16.63
CA ARG A 120 6.60 -0.54 -16.83
C ARG A 120 5.29 0.23 -17.06
N PRO A 121 4.33 -0.36 -17.79
CA PRO A 121 2.97 0.17 -17.87
C PRO A 121 2.31 0.15 -16.48
N ALA A 122 1.30 1.00 -16.28
CA ALA A 122 0.68 1.23 -14.97
C ALA A 122 0.16 -0.06 -14.30
N GLU A 123 -0.54 -0.92 -15.04
CA GLU A 123 -1.11 -2.16 -14.50
C GLU A 123 -0.05 -3.10 -13.92
N ASP A 124 1.05 -3.33 -14.65
CA ASP A 124 2.14 -4.20 -14.19
C ASP A 124 2.95 -3.54 -13.07
N ALA A 125 3.13 -2.23 -13.15
CA ALA A 125 3.78 -1.46 -12.10
C ALA A 125 3.01 -1.54 -10.77
N ILE A 126 1.67 -1.53 -10.82
CA ILE A 126 0.82 -1.69 -9.64
C ILE A 126 0.88 -3.11 -9.06
N LYS A 127 0.95 -4.15 -9.89
CA LYS A 127 1.15 -5.53 -9.41
C LYS A 127 2.45 -5.64 -8.62
N LEU A 128 3.55 -5.10 -9.15
CA LEU A 128 4.85 -5.09 -8.45
C LEU A 128 4.84 -4.22 -7.20
N PHE A 129 4.18 -3.06 -7.25
CA PHE A 129 3.99 -2.24 -6.05
C PHE A 129 3.23 -3.00 -4.96
N ASN A 130 2.15 -3.70 -5.32
CA ASN A 130 1.38 -4.50 -4.36
C ASN A 130 2.21 -5.67 -3.81
N TYR A 131 3.06 -6.29 -4.64
CA TYR A 131 4.01 -7.31 -4.20
C TYR A 131 4.99 -6.75 -3.16
N HIS A 132 5.69 -5.65 -3.48
CA HIS A 132 6.64 -5.03 -2.56
C HIS A 132 5.96 -4.59 -1.26
N THR A 133 4.85 -3.88 -1.37
CA THR A 133 4.12 -3.36 -0.20
C THR A 133 3.50 -4.44 0.68
N SER A 134 3.25 -5.66 0.16
CA SER A 134 2.78 -6.78 0.99
C SER A 134 3.78 -7.18 2.09
N THR A 135 5.07 -6.90 1.89
CA THR A 135 6.15 -7.19 2.86
C THR A 135 6.54 -5.98 3.70
N ILE A 136 6.11 -4.78 3.31
CA ILE A 136 6.40 -3.52 3.98
C ILE A 136 5.24 -3.15 4.92
N TYR A 137 4.03 -3.07 4.36
CA TYR A 137 2.80 -2.80 5.11
C TYR A 137 2.23 -4.10 5.67
N THR A 138 2.99 -4.70 6.58
CA THR A 138 2.59 -5.93 7.27
C THR A 138 1.44 -5.66 8.24
N LEU A 139 0.77 -6.73 8.68
CA LEU A 139 -0.21 -6.71 9.78
C LEU A 139 0.28 -5.89 11.00
N SER A 140 1.52 -6.15 11.44
CA SER A 140 2.11 -5.46 12.58
C SER A 140 2.33 -3.96 12.32
N TYR A 141 2.71 -3.60 11.09
CA TYR A 141 2.88 -2.21 10.67
C TYR A 141 1.54 -1.47 10.68
N GLU A 142 0.49 -2.08 10.11
CA GLU A 142 -0.87 -1.53 10.12
C GLU A 142 -1.40 -1.33 11.54
N ALA A 143 -1.15 -2.29 12.44
CA ALA A 143 -1.55 -2.18 13.84
C ALA A 143 -0.83 -1.02 14.56
N VAL A 144 0.45 -0.75 14.25
CA VAL A 144 1.17 0.43 14.76
C VAL A 144 0.55 1.72 14.22
N CYS A 145 0.24 1.77 12.93
CA CYS A 145 -0.46 2.92 12.34
C CYS A 145 -1.75 3.23 13.11
N ILE A 146 -2.60 2.21 13.34
CA ILE A 146 -3.89 2.39 14.01
C ILE A 146 -3.74 2.76 15.49
N GLU A 147 -2.96 2.00 16.26
CA GLU A 147 -2.93 2.18 17.71
C GLU A 147 -2.04 3.33 18.15
N GLN A 148 -0.94 3.59 17.45
CA GLN A 148 0.06 4.57 17.88
C GLN A 148 -0.01 5.87 17.08
N ILE A 149 -0.06 5.80 15.74
CA ILE A 149 -0.05 7.02 14.91
C ILE A 149 -1.43 7.69 14.95
N MET A 150 -2.51 6.95 14.66
CA MET A 150 -3.86 7.50 14.79
C MET A 150 -4.20 7.79 16.25
N GLY A 151 -3.70 6.99 17.20
CA GLY A 151 -3.87 7.23 18.63
C GLY A 151 -3.20 8.50 19.16
N GLY A 152 -2.14 8.97 18.50
CA GLY A 152 -1.43 10.21 18.85
C GLY A 152 -1.92 11.47 18.14
N SER A 153 -2.92 11.35 17.26
CA SER A 153 -3.39 12.43 16.39
C SER A 153 -4.83 12.85 16.75
N PRO A 154 -5.04 14.09 17.24
CA PRO A 154 -6.37 14.58 17.59
C PRO A 154 -7.41 14.45 16.47
N CYS A 155 -7.05 14.76 15.21
CA CYS A 155 -7.98 14.67 14.08
C CYS A 155 -8.40 13.23 13.73
N LEU A 156 -7.67 12.23 14.24
CA LEU A 156 -7.93 10.80 14.00
C LEU A 156 -8.55 10.10 15.21
N ALA A 157 -8.77 10.79 16.33
CA ALA A 157 -9.28 10.20 17.56
C ALA A 157 -10.62 9.46 17.35
N ASP A 158 -11.55 10.06 16.62
CA ASP A 158 -12.86 9.46 16.32
C ASP A 158 -12.80 8.41 15.21
N ILE A 159 -11.74 8.41 14.40
CA ILE A 159 -11.54 7.46 13.29
C ILE A 159 -10.80 6.20 13.77
N ARG A 160 -9.96 6.30 14.79
CA ARG A 160 -9.20 5.15 15.32
C ARG A 160 -10.07 3.94 15.65
N PRO A 161 -11.21 4.06 16.37
CA PRO A 161 -12.08 2.91 16.62
C PRO A 161 -12.62 2.26 15.33
N LEU A 162 -13.02 3.08 14.35
CA LEU A 162 -13.46 2.60 13.03
C LEU A 162 -12.33 1.89 12.28
N ALA A 163 -11.11 2.42 12.34
CA ALA A 163 -9.94 1.81 11.72
C ALA A 163 -9.57 0.47 12.37
N ARG A 164 -9.68 0.38 13.70
CA ARG A 164 -9.51 -0.86 14.45
C ARG A 164 -10.54 -1.91 14.01
N GLU A 165 -11.81 -1.53 13.93
CA GLU A 165 -12.88 -2.43 13.49
C GLU A 165 -12.69 -2.88 12.05
N ALA A 166 -12.40 -1.96 11.13
CA ALA A 166 -12.14 -2.27 9.72
C ALA A 166 -10.94 -3.23 9.56
N TYR A 167 -9.86 -3.00 10.31
CA TYR A 167 -8.70 -3.89 10.31
C TYR A 167 -9.08 -5.31 10.75
N LEU A 168 -9.78 -5.47 11.88
CA LEU A 168 -10.22 -6.78 12.35
C LEU A 168 -11.24 -7.44 11.41
N ALA A 169 -12.19 -6.68 10.88
CA ALA A 169 -13.20 -7.16 9.94
C ALA A 169 -12.55 -7.68 8.64
N PHE A 170 -11.46 -7.05 8.19
CA PHE A 170 -10.74 -7.47 6.98
C PHE A 170 -10.16 -8.88 7.17
N TYR A 171 -9.51 -9.13 8.31
CA TYR A 171 -8.95 -10.44 8.65
C TYR A 171 -10.01 -11.45 9.09
N ALA A 172 -11.19 -11.00 9.48
CA ALA A 172 -12.39 -11.83 9.61
C ALA A 172 -13.10 -12.12 8.28
N GLY A 173 -12.48 -11.79 7.13
CA GLY A 173 -13.00 -12.11 5.80
C GLY A 173 -14.01 -11.10 5.22
N TYR A 174 -14.30 -10.00 5.90
CA TYR A 174 -15.19 -8.93 5.43
C TYR A 174 -14.41 -7.81 4.74
N LYS A 175 -13.57 -8.17 3.76
CA LYS A 175 -12.63 -7.23 3.12
C LYS A 175 -13.32 -6.02 2.51
N SER A 176 -14.38 -6.22 1.72
CA SER A 176 -15.11 -5.13 1.06
C SER A 176 -15.74 -4.17 2.07
N ALA A 177 -16.35 -4.67 3.15
CA ALA A 177 -16.94 -3.84 4.18
C ALA A 177 -15.87 -3.01 4.90
N SER A 178 -14.72 -3.61 5.16
CA SER A 178 -13.56 -2.96 5.80
C SER A 178 -13.01 -1.81 4.96
N ILE A 179 -12.81 -2.04 3.65
CA ILE A 179 -12.37 -1.02 2.70
C ILE A 179 -13.41 0.11 2.60
N ALA A 180 -14.69 -0.24 2.45
CA ALA A 180 -15.79 0.71 2.34
C ALA A 180 -15.89 1.63 3.56
N ALA A 181 -15.66 1.11 4.77
CA ALA A 181 -15.68 1.89 6.00
C ALA A 181 -14.57 2.96 6.04
N LEU A 182 -13.41 2.68 5.46
CA LEU A 182 -12.25 3.57 5.53
C LEU A 182 -12.20 4.65 4.43
N ILE A 183 -12.86 4.45 3.29
CA ILE A 183 -12.86 5.44 2.20
C ILE A 183 -13.39 6.82 2.67
N PRO A 184 -14.56 6.93 3.35
CA PRO A 184 -15.05 8.20 3.86
C PRO A 184 -14.19 8.78 5.00
N ALA A 185 -13.46 7.93 5.73
CA ALA A 185 -12.66 8.36 6.87
C ALA A 185 -11.52 9.31 6.47
N ILE A 186 -10.98 9.18 5.26
CA ILE A 186 -9.98 10.13 4.73
C ILE A 186 -10.54 11.55 4.65
N GLU A 187 -11.76 11.72 4.14
CA GLU A 187 -12.43 13.02 4.08
C GLU A 187 -12.75 13.56 5.49
N GLY A 188 -13.23 12.67 6.37
CA GLY A 188 -13.50 13.01 7.77
C GLY A 188 -12.26 13.51 8.52
N ALA A 189 -11.13 12.82 8.38
CA ALA A 189 -9.85 13.16 9.02
C ALA A 189 -9.35 14.55 8.60
N ILE A 190 -9.36 14.85 7.29
CA ILE A 190 -8.93 16.14 6.76
C ILE A 190 -9.83 17.27 7.29
N SER A 191 -11.13 17.00 7.42
CA SER A 191 -12.10 17.96 7.96
C SER A 191 -11.85 18.25 9.44
N ALA A 192 -11.61 17.20 10.23
CA ALA A 192 -11.39 17.30 11.67
C ALA A 192 -10.12 18.10 12.03
N MET A 193 -9.10 18.04 11.17
CA MET A 193 -7.86 18.80 11.34
C MET A 193 -8.02 20.32 11.15
N LEU A 194 -8.98 20.74 10.32
CA LEU A 194 -9.15 22.13 9.94
C LEU A 194 -10.17 22.87 10.82
N PRO A 195 -10.06 24.21 10.95
CA PRO A 195 -11.04 25.02 11.66
C PRO A 195 -12.46 24.84 11.10
N LYS A 196 -13.48 24.91 11.96
CA LYS A 196 -14.89 24.64 11.60
C LYS A 196 -15.41 25.55 10.48
N GLU A 197 -14.88 26.76 10.35
CA GLU A 197 -15.25 27.73 9.31
C GLU A 197 -14.89 27.23 7.91
N THR A 198 -13.96 26.27 7.81
CA THR A 198 -13.53 25.68 6.53
C THR A 198 -14.40 24.50 6.09
N HIS A 199 -15.34 24.03 6.92
CA HIS A 199 -16.15 22.84 6.62
C HIS A 199 -17.16 23.05 5.50
N SER A 200 -17.50 24.30 5.20
CA SER A 200 -18.33 24.68 4.03
C SER A 200 -17.57 24.65 2.70
N LEU A 201 -16.23 24.56 2.74
CA LEU A 201 -15.41 24.55 1.53
C LEU A 201 -15.49 23.19 0.83
N PRO A 202 -15.38 23.16 -0.51
CA PRO A 202 -15.22 21.92 -1.27
C PRO A 202 -14.09 21.04 -0.71
N THR A 203 -14.24 19.72 -0.81
CA THR A 203 -13.28 18.75 -0.26
C THR A 203 -11.85 19.01 -0.72
N MET A 204 -11.64 19.32 -2.01
CA MET A 204 -10.30 19.63 -2.52
C MET A 204 -9.72 20.95 -2.02
N GLU A 205 -10.55 21.95 -1.72
CA GLU A 205 -10.05 23.19 -1.11
C GLU A 205 -9.58 22.95 0.33
N ARG A 206 -10.30 22.09 1.07
CA ARG A 206 -9.89 21.62 2.40
C ARG A 206 -8.56 20.87 2.33
N VAL A 207 -8.42 19.91 1.42
CA VAL A 207 -7.16 19.20 1.14
C VAL A 207 -6.02 20.19 0.88
N ASN A 208 -6.23 21.15 -0.03
CA ASN A 208 -5.20 22.12 -0.39
C ASN A 208 -4.76 22.97 0.79
N ARG A 209 -5.71 23.45 1.60
CA ARG A 209 -5.42 24.26 2.81
C ARG A 209 -4.66 23.46 3.87
N ALA A 210 -5.11 22.23 4.13
CA ALA A 210 -4.46 21.27 5.03
C ALA A 210 -3.00 21.05 4.66
N ILE A 211 -2.74 20.62 3.43
CA ILE A 211 -1.39 20.30 3.00
C ILE A 211 -0.54 21.57 2.85
N ALA A 212 -1.14 22.71 2.46
CA ALA A 212 -0.39 23.97 2.31
C ALA A 212 0.14 24.48 3.66
N GLY A 213 -0.63 24.32 4.74
CA GLY A 213 -0.13 24.66 6.08
C GLY A 213 1.04 23.77 6.50
N ALA A 214 0.96 22.45 6.27
CA ALA A 214 2.06 21.53 6.55
C ALA A 214 3.32 21.84 5.72
N ILE A 215 3.16 22.17 4.43
CA ILE A 215 4.26 22.61 3.56
C ILE A 215 4.85 23.94 4.02
N ASN A 216 4.03 24.89 4.50
CA ASN A 216 4.54 26.15 5.02
C ASN A 216 5.42 25.93 6.26
N THR A 217 5.00 25.07 7.19
CA THR A 217 5.83 24.68 8.33
C THR A 217 7.13 24.00 7.88
N ALA A 218 7.06 23.14 6.85
CA ALA A 218 8.27 22.55 6.26
C ALA A 218 9.20 23.58 5.63
N ALA A 219 8.67 24.58 4.93
CA ALA A 219 9.45 25.67 4.38
C ALA A 219 10.10 26.53 5.48
N GLU A 220 9.40 26.81 6.58
CA GLU A 220 9.94 27.52 7.74
C GLU A 220 11.09 26.75 8.37
N LEU A 221 10.92 25.45 8.61
CA LEU A 221 11.97 24.60 9.18
C LEU A 221 13.16 24.40 8.23
N HIS A 222 12.91 24.33 6.92
CA HIS A 222 13.97 24.21 5.91
C HIS A 222 14.99 25.35 6.01
N PHE A 223 14.51 26.57 6.26
CA PHE A 223 15.33 27.77 6.42
C PHE A 223 15.59 28.15 7.88
N GLU A 224 15.49 27.20 8.82
CA GLU A 224 15.79 27.40 10.25
C GLU A 224 14.98 28.54 10.89
N GLY A 225 13.76 28.80 10.40
CA GLY A 225 12.91 29.93 10.83
C GLY A 225 13.41 31.31 10.38
N MET A 226 14.47 31.40 9.58
CA MET A 226 15.01 32.66 9.09
C MET A 226 14.07 33.34 8.09
N TRP A 227 14.13 34.67 8.02
CA TRP A 227 13.47 35.42 6.96
C TRP A 227 14.12 35.10 5.61
N ILE A 228 13.31 34.88 4.58
CA ILE A 228 13.76 34.61 3.22
C ILE A 228 12.68 35.11 2.26
N PRO A 229 13.01 35.56 1.03
CA PRO A 229 11.99 36.00 0.09
C PRO A 229 10.97 34.88 -0.21
N SER A 230 9.69 35.25 -0.30
CA SER A 230 8.57 34.29 -0.37
C SER A 230 8.65 33.32 -1.56
N THR A 231 9.30 33.71 -2.66
CA THR A 231 9.55 32.84 -3.83
C THR A 231 10.29 31.55 -3.47
N TYR A 232 11.17 31.61 -2.47
CA TYR A 232 11.97 30.48 -2.00
C TYR A 232 11.23 29.59 -0.99
N LYS A 233 10.08 30.05 -0.47
CA LYS A 233 9.18 29.24 0.40
C LYS A 233 8.11 28.50 -0.39
N THR A 234 8.07 28.65 -1.72
CA THR A 234 7.05 28.03 -2.55
C THR A 234 7.28 26.52 -2.67
N THR A 235 6.18 25.76 -2.82
CA THR A 235 6.26 24.33 -3.16
C THR A 235 7.13 24.11 -4.40
N ALA A 236 6.98 24.96 -5.43
CA ALA A 236 7.74 24.83 -6.68
C ALA A 236 9.26 24.90 -6.46
N TYR A 237 9.74 25.82 -5.61
CA TYR A 237 11.17 25.92 -5.31
C TYR A 237 11.66 24.75 -4.44
N LEU A 238 10.89 24.40 -3.41
CA LEU A 238 11.29 23.41 -2.40
C LEU A 238 11.03 21.96 -2.82
N PHE A 239 10.29 21.72 -3.90
CA PHE A 239 9.89 20.38 -4.33
C PHE A 239 11.07 19.40 -4.50
N GLY A 240 12.17 19.89 -5.08
CA GLY A 240 13.41 19.12 -5.22
C GLY A 240 14.41 19.31 -4.09
N LEU A 241 14.12 20.14 -3.07
CA LEU A 241 15.07 20.49 -2.00
C LEU A 241 14.69 19.95 -0.63
N ASP A 242 13.40 19.79 -0.34
CA ASP A 242 12.92 19.34 0.95
C ASP A 242 12.07 18.08 0.83
N GLU A 243 12.50 17.01 1.51
CA GLU A 243 11.83 15.71 1.44
C GLU A 243 10.41 15.74 2.04
N MET A 244 10.13 16.60 3.03
CA MET A 244 8.79 16.74 3.60
C MET A 244 7.87 17.48 2.65
N VAL A 245 8.36 18.56 2.03
CA VAL A 245 7.60 19.26 0.99
C VAL A 245 7.27 18.31 -0.15
N PHE A 246 8.25 17.52 -0.60
CA PHE A 246 8.05 16.51 -1.63
C PHE A 246 6.98 15.48 -1.24
N ALA A 247 7.08 14.89 -0.04
CA ALA A 247 6.15 13.88 0.41
C ALA A 247 4.73 14.43 0.61
N PHE A 248 4.57 15.60 1.23
CA PHE A 248 3.29 16.28 1.36
C PHE A 248 2.67 16.65 0.01
N GLU A 249 3.48 17.15 -0.93
CA GLU A 249 3.00 17.51 -2.26
C GLU A 249 2.58 16.28 -3.07
N THR A 250 3.35 15.18 -3.03
CA THR A 250 2.94 13.93 -3.70
C THR A 250 1.67 13.33 -3.07
N PHE A 251 1.48 13.48 -1.75
CA PHE A 251 0.23 13.10 -1.09
C PHE A 251 -0.96 13.97 -1.53
N ARG A 252 -0.78 15.29 -1.65
CA ARG A 252 -1.79 16.20 -2.22
C ARG A 252 -2.17 15.78 -3.65
N ARG A 253 -1.18 15.52 -4.50
CA ARG A 253 -1.41 15.07 -5.89
C ARG A 253 -2.16 13.74 -5.94
N TRP A 254 -1.80 12.76 -5.10
CA TRP A 254 -2.55 11.51 -5.02
C TRP A 254 -4.02 11.72 -4.61
N LEU A 255 -4.27 12.57 -3.59
CA LEU A 255 -5.62 12.91 -3.18
C LEU A 255 -6.41 13.55 -4.32
N GLN A 256 -5.80 14.47 -5.06
CA GLN A 256 -6.46 15.22 -6.14
C GLN A 256 -6.66 14.40 -7.42
N ASP A 257 -5.59 13.78 -7.90
CA ASP A 257 -5.48 13.22 -9.24
C ASP A 257 -5.81 11.72 -9.25
N SER A 258 -6.04 11.11 -8.09
CA SER A 258 -6.46 9.70 -7.99
C SER A 258 -7.65 9.52 -7.07
N PHE A 259 -7.52 9.85 -5.78
CA PHE A 259 -8.53 9.48 -4.78
C PHE A 259 -9.85 10.25 -4.90
N PHE A 260 -9.81 11.58 -5.05
CA PHE A 260 -10.97 12.46 -5.20
C PHE A 260 -11.21 12.91 -6.66
N GLN A 261 -10.50 12.32 -7.62
CA GLN A 261 -10.71 12.66 -9.02
C GLN A 261 -12.14 12.32 -9.46
N ASN A 262 -12.76 13.19 -10.27
CA ASN A 262 -14.08 12.93 -10.83
C ASN A 262 -14.11 11.64 -11.67
N SER A 263 -15.22 10.91 -11.59
CA SER A 263 -15.40 9.58 -12.19
C SER A 263 -15.06 9.53 -13.68
N ASP A 264 -15.43 10.58 -14.44
CA ASP A 264 -15.24 10.67 -15.89
C ASP A 264 -13.77 10.89 -16.29
N ALA A 265 -12.98 11.46 -15.38
CA ALA A 265 -11.57 11.76 -15.59
C ALA A 265 -10.66 10.64 -15.06
N TYR A 266 -11.15 9.83 -14.13
CA TYR A 266 -10.36 8.77 -13.50
C TYR A 266 -10.16 7.57 -14.41
N LYS A 267 -8.89 7.25 -14.69
CA LYS A 267 -8.45 6.11 -15.52
C LYS A 267 -7.39 5.25 -14.81
N GLY A 268 -7.32 5.36 -13.48
CA GLY A 268 -6.32 4.68 -12.67
C GLY A 268 -6.48 3.16 -12.67
N ALA A 269 -5.36 2.45 -12.62
CA ALA A 269 -5.28 0.99 -12.60
C ALA A 269 -5.31 0.39 -11.18
N ALA A 270 -5.16 1.20 -10.13
CA ALA A 270 -5.24 0.83 -8.71
C ALA A 270 -6.70 0.81 -8.23
N ARG A 271 -7.60 1.47 -8.96
CA ARG A 271 -9.06 1.42 -8.80
C ARG A 271 -9.52 1.85 -7.39
N LEU A 272 -8.73 2.68 -6.72
CA LEU A 272 -9.02 3.26 -5.41
C LEU A 272 -9.42 4.74 -5.58
N ASN A 273 -10.67 4.95 -6.00
CA ASN A 273 -11.27 6.27 -6.20
C ASN A 273 -12.57 6.40 -5.41
N ARG A 274 -12.73 7.50 -4.67
CA ARG A 274 -13.86 7.77 -3.78
C ARG A 274 -15.18 7.94 -4.54
N HIS A 275 -15.17 8.53 -5.74
CA HIS A 275 -16.39 8.72 -6.53
C HIS A 275 -16.86 7.43 -7.19
N HIS A 276 -15.94 6.61 -7.70
CA HIS A 276 -16.25 5.26 -8.20
C HIS A 276 -16.89 4.39 -7.11
N PHE A 277 -16.36 4.47 -5.88
CA PHE A 277 -16.96 3.84 -4.70
C PHE A 277 -18.36 4.41 -4.39
N ALA A 278 -18.46 5.73 -4.19
CA ALA A 278 -19.69 6.37 -3.71
C ALA A 278 -20.88 6.22 -4.67
N HIS A 279 -20.61 6.13 -5.97
CA HIS A 279 -21.63 5.94 -7.01
C HIS A 279 -21.80 4.47 -7.43
N GLY A 280 -21.05 3.54 -6.85
CA GLY A 280 -21.12 2.11 -7.17
C GLY A 280 -20.81 1.81 -8.65
N LEU A 281 -19.99 2.64 -9.30
CA LEU A 281 -19.76 2.58 -10.75
C LEU A 281 -18.97 1.34 -11.18
N SER A 282 -18.24 0.73 -10.24
CA SER A 282 -17.48 -0.50 -10.46
C SER A 282 -17.41 -1.29 -9.16
N PRO A 283 -17.48 -2.64 -9.18
CA PRO A 283 -17.18 -3.46 -8.00
C PRO A 283 -15.67 -3.54 -7.70
N GLU A 284 -14.81 -3.05 -8.60
CA GLU A 284 -13.37 -3.31 -8.56
C GLU A 284 -12.66 -2.63 -7.38
N TRP A 285 -13.24 -1.57 -6.79
CA TRP A 285 -12.73 -0.96 -5.54
C TRP A 285 -12.68 -1.98 -4.39
N GLN A 286 -13.44 -3.06 -4.46
CA GLN A 286 -13.44 -4.12 -3.45
C GLN A 286 -12.11 -4.89 -3.39
N GLN A 287 -11.31 -4.79 -4.46
CA GLN A 287 -9.96 -5.33 -4.53
C GLN A 287 -8.89 -4.31 -4.09
N ALA A 288 -9.30 -3.10 -3.69
CA ALA A 288 -8.37 -2.09 -3.22
C ALA A 288 -7.61 -2.58 -1.98
N ASN A 289 -6.39 -2.09 -1.82
CA ASN A 289 -5.51 -2.54 -0.75
C ASN A 289 -5.86 -1.81 0.56
N LEU A 290 -6.36 -2.54 1.57
CA LEU A 290 -6.66 -2.00 2.90
C LEU A 290 -5.49 -1.22 3.49
N SER A 291 -4.27 -1.76 3.31
CA SER A 291 -3.06 -1.17 3.87
C SER A 291 -2.80 0.24 3.32
N ARG A 292 -3.14 0.49 2.04
CA ARG A 292 -3.11 1.84 1.45
C ARG A 292 -4.05 2.79 2.19
N LEU A 293 -5.27 2.38 2.53
CA LEU A 293 -6.20 3.24 3.27
C LEU A 293 -5.71 3.52 4.70
N ILE A 294 -5.21 2.51 5.40
CA ILE A 294 -4.65 2.66 6.75
C ILE A 294 -3.45 3.62 6.72
N VAL A 295 -2.51 3.43 5.79
CA VAL A 295 -1.32 4.29 5.64
C VAL A 295 -1.72 5.72 5.25
N ALA A 296 -2.71 5.89 4.37
CA ALA A 296 -3.19 7.22 3.97
C ALA A 296 -3.83 7.96 5.15
N ILE A 297 -4.65 7.27 5.96
CA ILE A 297 -5.25 7.87 7.17
C ILE A 297 -4.16 8.23 8.19
N ALA A 298 -3.22 7.33 8.46
CA ALA A 298 -2.10 7.60 9.36
C ALA A 298 -1.26 8.80 8.88
N THR A 299 -1.06 8.94 7.56
CA THR A 299 -0.37 10.07 6.94
C THR A 299 -1.05 11.40 7.25
N ILE A 300 -2.39 11.44 7.36
CA ILE A 300 -3.11 12.66 7.73
C ILE A 300 -2.74 13.10 9.16
N GLY A 301 -2.51 12.16 10.08
CA GLY A 301 -2.04 12.49 11.44
C GLY A 301 -0.64 13.11 11.45
N LEU A 302 0.24 12.70 10.51
CA LEU A 302 1.52 13.39 10.31
C LEU A 302 1.30 14.79 9.74
N VAL A 303 0.46 14.94 8.71
CA VAL A 303 0.11 16.26 8.16
C VAL A 303 -0.42 17.20 9.26
N GLU A 304 -1.27 16.70 10.16
CA GLU A 304 -1.80 17.46 11.29
C GLU A 304 -0.69 18.00 12.20
N SER A 305 0.26 17.15 12.59
CA SER A 305 1.36 17.59 13.46
C SER A 305 2.18 18.72 12.84
N TRP A 306 2.38 18.70 11.52
CA TRP A 306 3.07 19.76 10.79
C TRP A 306 2.20 21.00 10.57
N TYR A 307 0.90 20.82 10.33
CA TYR A 307 -0.05 21.91 10.17
C TYR A 307 -0.17 22.76 11.45
N HIS A 308 -0.30 22.10 12.61
CA HIS A 308 -0.44 22.78 13.91
C HIS A 308 0.88 23.07 14.60
N GLN A 309 2.02 22.67 14.01
CA GLN A 309 3.35 22.77 14.63
C GLN A 309 3.44 22.05 15.98
N ASN A 310 2.62 21.01 16.17
CA ASN A 310 2.56 20.23 17.40
C ASN A 310 3.61 19.12 17.35
N SER A 311 4.50 19.09 18.36
CA SER A 311 5.65 18.17 18.44
C SER A 311 5.32 16.74 18.88
N SER A 312 4.04 16.39 19.05
CA SER A 312 3.65 15.09 19.63
C SER A 312 3.85 13.90 18.69
N THR A 313 3.86 14.13 17.36
CA THR A 313 3.98 13.05 16.38
C THR A 313 5.39 13.00 15.81
N SER A 314 6.11 11.93 16.13
CA SER A 314 7.44 11.66 15.56
C SER A 314 7.33 11.40 14.04
N VAL A 315 8.31 11.91 13.28
CA VAL A 315 8.50 11.53 11.86
C VAL A 315 9.05 10.11 11.73
N PHE A 316 9.63 9.57 12.79
CA PHE A 316 10.08 8.18 12.83
C PHE A 316 8.91 7.25 13.13
N PHE A 317 8.90 6.09 12.47
CA PHE A 317 7.90 5.08 12.75
C PHE A 317 8.02 4.60 14.21
N PRO A 318 6.92 4.57 14.98
CA PRO A 318 6.97 4.14 16.37
C PRO A 318 7.45 2.70 16.51
N THR A 319 8.21 2.42 17.56
CA THR A 319 8.47 1.04 17.97
C THR A 319 7.16 0.38 18.39
N VAL A 320 6.96 -0.89 18.02
CA VAL A 320 5.76 -1.65 18.40
C VAL A 320 5.58 -1.63 19.92
N ASN A 321 4.40 -1.24 20.38
CA ASN A 321 4.02 -1.22 21.79
C ASN A 321 2.95 -2.30 22.09
N LYS A 322 2.59 -2.46 23.36
CA LYS A 322 1.62 -3.47 23.80
C LYS A 322 0.25 -3.34 23.13
N GLU A 323 -0.27 -2.14 22.92
CA GLU A 323 -1.58 -1.94 22.27
C GLU A 323 -1.55 -2.41 20.82
N SER A 324 -0.52 -2.01 20.06
CA SER A 324 -0.32 -2.46 18.67
C SER A 324 -0.05 -3.97 18.57
N THR A 325 0.71 -4.55 19.50
CA THR A 325 0.91 -6.00 19.57
C THR A 325 -0.42 -6.73 19.77
N LEU A 326 -1.25 -6.28 20.72
CA LEU A 326 -2.55 -6.92 20.99
C LEU A 326 -3.51 -6.79 19.80
N LEU A 327 -3.54 -5.65 19.10
CA LEU A 327 -4.34 -5.52 17.88
C LEU A 327 -3.86 -6.48 16.77
N TRP A 328 -2.54 -6.57 16.58
CA TRP A 328 -1.96 -7.50 15.63
C TRP A 328 -2.29 -8.97 15.95
N GLU A 329 -2.12 -9.38 17.20
CA GLU A 329 -2.48 -10.73 17.68
C GLU A 329 -3.97 -11.01 17.51
N GLN A 330 -4.84 -10.03 17.76
CA GLN A 330 -6.27 -10.15 17.50
C GLN A 330 -6.54 -10.41 16.01
N ALA A 331 -5.91 -9.68 15.09
CA ALA A 331 -6.08 -9.94 13.65
C ALA A 331 -5.63 -11.36 13.24
N LEU A 332 -4.52 -11.86 13.79
CA LEU A 332 -4.08 -13.24 13.56
C LEU A 332 -5.11 -14.27 14.07
N LEU A 333 -5.69 -14.00 15.25
CA LEU A 333 -6.76 -14.82 15.81
C LEU A 333 -8.01 -14.81 14.93
N HIS A 334 -8.44 -13.63 14.46
CA HIS A 334 -9.57 -13.49 13.54
C HIS A 334 -9.32 -14.25 12.23
N GLY A 335 -8.11 -14.16 11.66
CA GLY A 335 -7.74 -14.93 10.47
C GLY A 335 -7.82 -16.44 10.68
N THR A 336 -7.33 -16.91 11.83
CA THR A 336 -7.34 -18.35 12.18
C THR A 336 -8.77 -18.85 12.44
N ALA A 337 -9.57 -18.09 13.20
CA ALA A 337 -10.97 -18.39 13.44
C ALA A 337 -11.78 -18.39 12.13
N GLN A 338 -11.47 -17.47 11.22
CA GLN A 338 -12.16 -17.38 9.94
C GLN A 338 -11.96 -18.62 9.08
N MET A 339 -10.77 -19.24 9.11
CA MET A 339 -10.54 -20.53 8.44
C MET A 339 -11.52 -21.59 8.97
N VAL A 340 -11.69 -21.69 10.29
CA VAL A 340 -12.62 -22.65 10.90
C VAL A 340 -14.07 -22.35 10.50
N ILE A 341 -14.47 -21.08 10.53
CA ILE A 341 -15.81 -20.65 10.10
C ILE A 341 -16.07 -21.06 8.65
N LYS A 342 -15.12 -20.79 7.74
CA LYS A 342 -15.27 -21.15 6.33
C LYS A 342 -15.37 -22.65 6.09
N LEU A 343 -14.63 -23.46 6.86
CA LEU A 343 -14.76 -24.92 6.81
C LEU A 343 -16.12 -25.42 7.29
N LEU A 344 -16.65 -24.82 8.35
CA LEU A 344 -17.97 -25.14 8.87
C LEU A 344 -19.10 -24.71 7.93
N GLU A 345 -19.02 -23.50 7.37
CA GLU A 345 -19.93 -23.01 6.33
C GLU A 345 -19.94 -23.97 5.15
N GLU A 346 -18.76 -24.30 4.62
CA GLU A 346 -18.65 -25.23 3.50
C GLU A 346 -19.28 -26.59 3.80
N LYS A 347 -19.00 -27.16 4.97
CA LYS A 347 -19.60 -28.42 5.40
C LYS A 347 -21.12 -28.33 5.46
N GLN A 348 -21.66 -27.24 6.01
CA GLN A 348 -23.10 -27.02 6.13
C GLN A 348 -23.77 -26.89 4.74
N TYR A 349 -23.18 -26.12 3.83
CA TYR A 349 -23.69 -25.99 2.46
C TYR A 349 -23.66 -27.33 1.71
N ARG A 350 -22.56 -28.09 1.84
CA ARG A 350 -22.43 -29.44 1.26
C ARG A 350 -23.49 -30.41 1.77
N GLN A 351 -23.78 -30.40 3.06
CA GLN A 351 -24.84 -31.25 3.65
C GLN A 351 -26.23 -30.97 3.07
N ASN A 352 -26.44 -29.78 2.51
CA ASN A 352 -27.69 -29.38 1.86
C ASN A 352 -27.60 -29.44 0.32
N GLY A 353 -26.52 -30.01 -0.25
CA GLY A 353 -26.33 -30.13 -1.70
C GLY A 353 -26.06 -28.79 -2.41
N LEU A 354 -25.60 -27.78 -1.68
CA LEU A 354 -25.33 -26.44 -2.20
C LEU A 354 -23.84 -26.10 -2.12
N LEU A 355 -23.39 -25.18 -2.97
CA LEU A 355 -22.07 -24.57 -2.86
C LEU A 355 -22.15 -23.30 -2.00
N VAL A 356 -21.05 -22.97 -1.33
CA VAL A 356 -20.94 -21.68 -0.62
C VAL A 356 -21.11 -20.55 -1.65
N PRO A 357 -22.03 -19.60 -1.41
CA PRO A 357 -22.23 -18.47 -2.32
C PRO A 357 -20.95 -17.67 -2.50
N LYS A 358 -20.71 -17.21 -3.73
CA LYS A 358 -19.59 -16.33 -4.04
C LYS A 358 -19.76 -14.99 -3.32
N LEU A 359 -18.75 -14.58 -2.54
CA LEU A 359 -18.65 -13.23 -2.00
C LEU A 359 -17.79 -12.36 -2.93
N PRO A 360 -17.89 -11.02 -2.83
CA PRO A 360 -17.20 -10.14 -3.78
C PRO A 360 -15.66 -10.21 -3.71
N THR A 361 -15.10 -10.61 -2.57
CA THR A 361 -13.64 -10.67 -2.32
C THR A 361 -13.12 -12.05 -1.95
N ASP A 362 -14.00 -13.03 -1.87
CA ASP A 362 -13.69 -14.43 -1.60
C ASP A 362 -14.73 -15.30 -2.29
N ASP A 363 -14.35 -15.94 -3.39
CA ASP A 363 -15.18 -16.95 -4.04
C ASP A 363 -14.93 -18.35 -3.47
N GLY A 364 -14.14 -18.47 -2.40
CA GLY A 364 -13.71 -19.70 -1.76
C GLY A 364 -12.59 -20.43 -2.50
N SER A 365 -12.13 -19.96 -3.66
CA SER A 365 -11.19 -20.68 -4.53
C SER A 365 -9.88 -21.01 -3.81
N THR A 366 -9.33 -20.05 -3.06
CA THR A 366 -8.08 -20.24 -2.32
C THR A 366 -8.22 -21.31 -1.24
N LEU A 367 -9.31 -21.30 -0.47
CA LEU A 367 -9.57 -22.31 0.55
C LEU A 367 -9.77 -23.68 -0.09
N ARG A 368 -10.55 -23.75 -1.18
CA ARG A 368 -10.77 -25.00 -1.92
C ARG A 368 -9.45 -25.58 -2.41
N LYS A 369 -8.58 -24.77 -3.04
CA LYS A 369 -7.24 -25.18 -3.48
C LYS A 369 -6.39 -25.70 -2.34
N ALA A 370 -6.32 -24.97 -1.22
CA ALA A 370 -5.50 -25.37 -0.07
C ALA A 370 -5.96 -26.72 0.47
N LEU A 371 -7.26 -26.89 0.70
CA LEU A 371 -7.82 -28.15 1.20
C LEU A 371 -7.68 -29.30 0.20
N LEU A 372 -7.87 -29.02 -1.08
CA LEU A 372 -7.73 -30.00 -2.15
C LEU A 372 -6.28 -30.49 -2.26
N MET A 373 -5.32 -29.58 -2.12
CA MET A 373 -3.89 -29.91 -2.10
C MET A 373 -3.52 -30.73 -0.85
N ASP A 374 -3.96 -30.30 0.34
CA ASP A 374 -3.68 -31.01 1.59
C ASP A 374 -4.25 -32.44 1.58
N GLU A 375 -5.51 -32.62 1.17
CA GLU A 375 -6.12 -33.95 1.07
C GLU A 375 -5.55 -34.77 -0.10
N CYS A 376 -5.16 -34.14 -1.21
CA CYS A 376 -4.43 -34.84 -2.27
C CYS A 376 -3.11 -35.42 -1.74
N ILE A 377 -2.34 -34.63 -0.99
CA ILE A 377 -1.08 -35.10 -0.41
C ILE A 377 -1.35 -36.22 0.60
N ALA A 378 -2.34 -36.06 1.49
CA ALA A 378 -2.63 -36.99 2.57
C ALA A 378 -3.23 -38.31 2.08
N ASP A 379 -4.27 -38.24 1.24
CA ASP A 379 -5.16 -39.37 0.94
C ASP A 379 -5.00 -39.92 -0.48
N LEU A 380 -4.23 -39.26 -1.36
CA LEU A 380 -3.94 -39.76 -2.72
C LEU A 380 -2.44 -40.02 -2.94
N VAL A 381 -1.60 -38.99 -2.80
CA VAL A 381 -0.17 -39.05 -3.10
C VAL A 381 0.57 -39.99 -2.14
N ARG A 382 0.34 -39.86 -0.82
CA ARG A 382 0.97 -40.74 0.17
C ARG A 382 0.57 -42.21 -0.03
N PRO A 383 -0.73 -42.58 -0.17
CA PRO A 383 -1.12 -43.95 -0.48
C PRO A 383 -0.49 -44.49 -1.77
N LEU A 384 -0.45 -43.71 -2.85
CA LEU A 384 0.21 -44.10 -4.11
C LEU A 384 1.70 -44.38 -3.91
N ARG A 385 2.41 -43.49 -3.20
CA ARG A 385 3.84 -43.68 -2.87
C ARG A 385 4.08 -44.90 -2.00
N ASN A 386 3.21 -45.12 -1.02
CA ASN A 386 3.27 -46.32 -0.16
C ASN A 386 3.01 -47.61 -0.95
N ALA A 387 2.22 -47.54 -2.03
CA ALA A 387 1.99 -48.64 -2.96
C ALA A 387 3.08 -48.78 -4.04
N GLY A 388 4.17 -48.00 -3.97
CA GLY A 388 5.35 -48.12 -4.84
C GLY A 388 5.39 -47.18 -6.04
N TRP A 389 4.43 -46.25 -6.20
CA TRP A 389 4.38 -45.34 -7.34
C TRP A 389 5.18 -44.05 -7.10
N ALA A 390 5.92 -43.60 -8.12
CA ALA A 390 6.37 -42.21 -8.19
C ALA A 390 5.20 -41.32 -8.64
N VAL A 391 5.04 -40.15 -8.02
CA VAL A 391 3.86 -39.29 -8.22
C VAL A 391 4.27 -37.86 -8.56
N GLU A 392 3.73 -37.34 -9.67
CA GLU A 392 3.92 -35.98 -10.16
C GLU A 392 2.56 -35.28 -10.35
N PHE A 393 2.50 -33.98 -10.07
CA PHE A 393 1.32 -33.16 -10.38
C PHE A 393 1.36 -32.75 -11.86
N ILE A 394 0.27 -32.99 -12.58
CA ILE A 394 0.13 -32.61 -14.00
C ILE A 394 -0.76 -31.37 -14.15
N ASP A 395 -1.71 -31.19 -13.22
CA ASP A 395 -2.55 -30.00 -13.14
C ASP A 395 -2.88 -29.69 -11.68
N ASP A 396 -2.41 -28.53 -11.23
CA ASP A 396 -2.69 -27.95 -9.91
C ASP A 396 -3.31 -26.54 -10.00
N SER A 397 -3.75 -26.14 -11.19
CA SER A 397 -4.21 -24.79 -11.46
C SER A 397 -5.67 -24.55 -11.07
N SER A 398 -6.48 -25.61 -11.04
CA SER A 398 -7.91 -25.61 -10.74
C SER A 398 -8.20 -25.62 -9.23
N ASP A 399 -9.31 -25.00 -8.83
CA ASP A 399 -9.85 -25.08 -7.46
C ASP A 399 -10.97 -26.11 -7.30
N LEU A 400 -11.33 -26.77 -8.40
CA LEU A 400 -12.35 -27.82 -8.43
C LEU A 400 -11.74 -29.21 -8.53
N TYR A 401 -10.51 -29.35 -9.03
CA TYR A 401 -9.84 -30.63 -9.15
C TYR A 401 -8.31 -30.48 -9.21
N LEU A 402 -7.59 -31.57 -8.90
CA LEU A 402 -6.17 -31.75 -9.15
C LEU A 402 -5.97 -33.01 -10.00
N LYS A 403 -4.92 -33.04 -10.82
CA LYS A 403 -4.48 -34.25 -11.55
C LYS A 403 -3.08 -34.65 -11.15
N VAL A 404 -2.92 -35.93 -10.84
CA VAL A 404 -1.62 -36.54 -10.56
C VAL A 404 -1.33 -37.67 -11.54
N LYS A 405 -0.06 -37.80 -11.94
CA LYS A 405 0.47 -38.94 -12.68
C LYS A 405 1.16 -39.87 -11.70
N ALA A 406 0.77 -41.13 -11.68
CA ALA A 406 1.51 -42.20 -11.01
C ALA A 406 2.36 -42.94 -12.05
N THR A 407 3.65 -43.15 -11.77
CA THR A 407 4.60 -43.86 -12.64
C THR A 407 5.37 -44.93 -11.87
N SER A 408 5.54 -46.10 -12.47
CA SER A 408 6.38 -47.19 -11.96
C SER A 408 6.92 -47.99 -13.14
N GLY A 409 8.23 -47.93 -13.38
CA GLY A 409 8.85 -48.54 -14.56
C GLY A 409 8.25 -48.01 -15.86
N THR A 410 7.70 -48.91 -16.68
CA THR A 410 7.00 -48.57 -17.94
C THR A 410 5.51 -48.30 -17.76
N CYS A 411 4.95 -48.53 -16.57
CA CYS A 411 3.54 -48.31 -16.29
C CYS A 411 3.29 -46.89 -15.79
N SER A 412 2.24 -46.24 -16.32
CA SER A 412 1.76 -44.97 -15.79
C SER A 412 0.26 -44.82 -15.93
N PHE A 413 -0.37 -44.14 -14.99
CA PHE A 413 -1.78 -43.75 -15.08
C PHE A 413 -2.01 -42.42 -14.37
N ASN A 414 -3.10 -41.74 -14.76
CA ASN A 414 -3.49 -40.48 -14.13
C ASN A 414 -4.68 -40.69 -13.20
N VAL A 415 -4.72 -39.93 -12.11
CA VAL A 415 -5.85 -39.88 -11.19
C VAL A 415 -6.25 -38.42 -11.01
N ALA A 416 -7.54 -38.14 -11.13
CA ALA A 416 -8.08 -36.84 -10.77
C ALA A 416 -8.63 -36.90 -9.34
N LEU A 417 -8.41 -35.85 -8.55
CA LEU A 417 -9.08 -35.61 -7.28
C LEU A 417 -9.95 -34.37 -7.39
N LEU A 418 -11.27 -34.55 -7.32
CA LEU A 418 -12.26 -33.48 -7.29
C LEU A 418 -12.46 -32.94 -5.87
N HIS A 419 -12.75 -31.66 -5.78
CA HIS A 419 -13.08 -30.97 -4.54
C HIS A 419 -14.39 -31.44 -3.89
N SER A 420 -15.33 -31.96 -4.68
CA SER A 420 -16.58 -32.54 -4.18
C SER A 420 -17.24 -33.47 -5.22
N CYS A 421 -18.14 -34.35 -4.76
CA CYS A 421 -18.96 -35.20 -5.63
C CYS A 421 -20.00 -34.41 -6.47
N GLY A 422 -20.37 -33.19 -6.04
CA GLY A 422 -21.44 -32.38 -6.65
C GLY A 422 -21.04 -31.55 -7.87
N SER A 423 -19.97 -31.93 -8.58
CA SER A 423 -19.54 -31.26 -9.80
C SER A 423 -20.46 -31.59 -10.99
N ASP A 424 -20.50 -30.70 -11.98
CA ASP A 424 -21.26 -30.92 -13.22
C ASP A 424 -20.74 -32.18 -13.97
N ASN A 425 -21.65 -32.95 -14.55
CA ASN A 425 -21.33 -34.18 -15.31
C ASN A 425 -20.33 -33.92 -16.44
N SER A 426 -20.38 -32.73 -17.05
CA SER A 426 -19.42 -32.31 -18.08
C SER A 426 -17.97 -32.36 -17.60
N LEU A 427 -17.70 -32.01 -16.34
CA LEU A 427 -16.36 -32.10 -15.75
C LEU A 427 -15.91 -33.56 -15.61
N TYR A 428 -16.79 -34.44 -15.12
CA TYR A 428 -16.48 -35.87 -15.04
C TYR A 428 -16.15 -36.47 -16.41
N LYS A 429 -16.92 -36.08 -17.43
CA LYS A 429 -16.69 -36.49 -18.82
C LYS A 429 -15.38 -36.00 -19.40
N GLU A 430 -14.92 -34.82 -18.99
CA GLU A 430 -13.62 -34.30 -19.37
C GLU A 430 -12.48 -35.09 -18.72
N LEU A 431 -12.58 -35.34 -17.42
CA LEU A 431 -11.58 -36.09 -16.66
C LEU A 431 -11.51 -37.57 -17.08
N GLU A 432 -12.62 -38.16 -17.54
CA GLU A 432 -12.67 -39.53 -18.05
C GLU A 432 -11.76 -39.76 -19.27
N LYS A 433 -11.45 -38.71 -20.04
CA LYS A 433 -10.65 -38.83 -21.26
C LYS A 433 -9.21 -39.24 -21.00
N ASP A 434 -8.65 -38.82 -19.88
CA ASP A 434 -7.22 -38.96 -19.58
C ASP A 434 -6.90 -39.52 -18.19
N CYS A 435 -7.91 -39.80 -17.35
CA CYS A 435 -7.74 -40.37 -16.02
C CYS A 435 -8.21 -41.83 -15.95
N ALA A 436 -7.51 -42.65 -15.14
CA ALA A 436 -7.91 -44.03 -14.85
C ALA A 436 -8.92 -44.13 -13.69
N ALA A 437 -8.95 -43.11 -12.82
CA ALA A 437 -9.92 -42.96 -11.75
C ALA A 437 -10.20 -41.47 -11.48
N ILE A 438 -11.43 -41.16 -11.09
CA ILE A 438 -11.85 -39.83 -10.62
C ILE A 438 -12.28 -39.98 -9.16
N LEU A 439 -11.48 -39.45 -8.26
CA LEU A 439 -11.75 -39.46 -6.83
C LEU A 439 -12.35 -38.13 -6.41
N TYR A 440 -13.04 -38.07 -5.28
CA TYR A 440 -13.52 -36.81 -4.73
C TYR A 440 -13.41 -36.75 -3.21
N ARG A 441 -13.42 -35.53 -2.67
CA ARG A 441 -13.45 -35.26 -1.23
C ARG A 441 -14.87 -35.38 -0.66
N GLY A 442 -14.99 -35.98 0.52
CA GLY A 442 -16.26 -36.13 1.23
C GLY A 442 -17.06 -37.38 0.85
N GLY A 443 -18.30 -37.46 1.31
CA GLY A 443 -19.16 -38.63 1.09
C GLY A 443 -19.86 -38.65 -0.27
N PRO A 444 -20.31 -39.83 -0.75
CA PRO A 444 -21.08 -39.98 -1.97
C PRO A 444 -22.45 -39.32 -1.85
N TYR A 445 -22.64 -38.16 -2.50
CA TYR A 445 -23.92 -37.47 -2.57
C TYR A 445 -24.44 -37.48 -4.02
N LEU A 446 -25.53 -38.21 -4.27
CA LEU A 446 -26.12 -38.38 -5.61
C LEU A 446 -25.09 -38.70 -6.71
N GLN A 447 -24.04 -39.47 -6.38
CA GLN A 447 -22.92 -39.75 -7.28
C GLN A 447 -23.40 -40.32 -8.63
N GLU A 448 -24.39 -41.22 -8.62
CA GLU A 448 -24.94 -41.83 -9.83
C GLU A 448 -25.54 -40.79 -10.81
N TYR A 449 -26.04 -39.68 -10.27
CA TYR A 449 -26.59 -38.58 -11.07
C TYR A 449 -25.46 -37.69 -11.64
N PHE A 450 -24.51 -37.27 -10.80
CA PHE A 450 -23.43 -36.37 -11.22
C PHE A 450 -22.40 -37.07 -12.12
N ALA A 451 -22.06 -38.33 -11.85
CA ALA A 451 -21.12 -39.13 -12.62
C ALA A 451 -21.81 -40.03 -13.67
N ARG A 452 -23.03 -39.66 -14.09
CA ARG A 452 -23.81 -40.45 -15.07
C ARG A 452 -22.99 -40.71 -16.34
N ASP A 453 -23.11 -41.93 -16.85
CA ASP A 453 -22.49 -42.41 -18.08
C ASP A 453 -20.94 -42.47 -18.06
N VAL A 454 -20.27 -42.18 -16.93
CA VAL A 454 -18.81 -42.33 -16.77
C VAL A 454 -18.45 -43.80 -16.58
N LYS A 455 -17.44 -44.30 -17.31
CA LYS A 455 -17.05 -45.72 -17.39
C LYS A 455 -15.89 -46.10 -16.47
N ILE A 456 -15.13 -45.13 -15.99
CA ILE A 456 -14.01 -45.33 -15.06
C ILE A 456 -14.48 -45.27 -13.62
N HIS A 457 -13.62 -45.64 -12.67
CA HIS A 457 -13.95 -45.59 -11.26
C HIS A 457 -14.22 -44.15 -10.81
N VAL A 458 -15.34 -43.95 -10.12
CA VAL A 458 -15.68 -42.70 -9.43
C VAL A 458 -16.02 -43.01 -7.98
N GLY A 459 -15.38 -42.32 -7.03
CA GLY A 459 -15.59 -42.61 -5.61
C GLY A 459 -14.88 -41.66 -4.64
N PRO A 460 -15.16 -41.76 -3.33
CA PRO A 460 -14.50 -40.95 -2.32
C PRO A 460 -13.03 -41.36 -2.18
N VAL A 461 -12.13 -40.38 -2.09
CA VAL A 461 -10.68 -40.64 -1.98
C VAL A 461 -10.30 -41.46 -0.74
N THR A 462 -10.99 -41.23 0.38
CA THR A 462 -10.75 -41.93 1.66
C THR A 462 -11.11 -43.41 1.64
N GLY A 463 -11.87 -43.87 0.65
CA GLY A 463 -12.25 -45.27 0.46
C GLY A 463 -11.52 -45.95 -0.71
N TRP A 464 -10.65 -45.24 -1.41
CA TRP A 464 -9.98 -45.75 -2.60
C TRP A 464 -8.63 -46.40 -2.24
N GLN A 465 -8.38 -47.59 -2.80
CA GLN A 465 -7.09 -48.27 -2.67
C GLN A 465 -6.33 -48.18 -3.99
N PRO A 466 -5.08 -47.66 -3.97
CA PRO A 466 -4.27 -47.60 -5.17
C PRO A 466 -3.90 -49.02 -5.64
N PRO A 467 -3.83 -49.28 -6.95
CA PRO A 467 -3.33 -50.55 -7.46
C PRO A 467 -1.88 -50.75 -7.01
N ALA A 468 -1.51 -51.98 -6.65
CA ALA A 468 -0.13 -52.30 -6.31
C ALA A 468 0.77 -52.18 -7.55
N THR A 469 2.01 -51.73 -7.37
CA THR A 469 3.02 -51.89 -8.43
C THR A 469 3.32 -53.36 -8.63
N VAL A 470 3.61 -53.76 -9.87
CA VAL A 470 4.09 -55.12 -10.15
C VAL A 470 5.49 -55.22 -9.57
N SER A 471 5.63 -55.84 -8.40
CA SER A 471 6.93 -56.19 -7.84
C SER A 471 7.57 -57.26 -8.72
N HIS A 472 8.81 -57.03 -9.15
CA HIS A 472 9.70 -58.02 -9.74
C HIS A 472 10.07 -59.09 -8.69
N ASP A 473 9.11 -59.90 -8.23
CA ASP A 473 9.32 -60.99 -7.26
C ASP A 473 8.65 -62.32 -7.69
N GLU A 474 8.46 -62.53 -9.00
CA GLU A 474 8.05 -63.84 -9.57
C GLU A 474 9.00 -64.32 -10.68
N GLU A 475 10.32 -64.22 -10.49
CA GLU A 475 11.30 -64.92 -11.36
C GLU A 475 12.22 -65.92 -10.64
N ASP A 476 12.11 -66.12 -9.32
CA ASP A 476 12.96 -67.07 -8.56
C ASP A 476 12.21 -68.25 -7.93
N LEU A 477 11.28 -68.85 -8.67
CA LEU A 477 10.82 -70.23 -8.41
C LEU A 477 10.77 -71.02 -9.73
N GLY A 478 11.95 -71.35 -10.27
CA GLY A 478 12.02 -72.18 -11.46
C GLY A 478 13.39 -72.46 -12.06
N THR A 479 14.40 -72.87 -11.27
CA THR A 479 15.24 -74.07 -11.52
C THR A 479 16.24 -74.32 -10.40
#